data_AF-A0A432SH58-F1
#
_entry.id   AF-A0A432SH58-F1
#
_cell.length_a   1.000
_cell.length_b   1.000
_cell.length_c   1.000
_cell.angle_alpha   90.00
_cell.angle_beta   90.00
_cell.angle_gamma   90.00
#
_symmetry.space_group_name_H-M   'P 1'
#
loop_
_entity.id
_entity.type
_entity.pdbx_description
1 polymer ?
#
loop_
_entity_poly.entity_id
_entity_poly.type
_entity_poly.pdbx_seq_one_letter_code
_entity_poly.pdbx_strand_id
1 'polypeptide(L)' 'ATPIDAQHAKAHYRDQEFLLAFNHDHQLASISYRDELDNRVNIHFSNQKNNPDLNTSLFQAVIPEAFDIIQ' A
#
# COMPACT_ATOMS: atom_id res chain seq x y z
N ALA A 1 -0.55 -14.55 0.70
CA ALA A 1 0.67 -14.30 -0.09
C ALA A 1 1.52 -15.56 -0.08
N THR A 2 2.17 -15.89 -1.19
CA THR A 2 3.06 -17.02 -1.35
C THR A 2 4.51 -16.54 -1.20
N PRO A 3 5.29 -17.03 -0.22
CA PRO A 3 6.70 -16.65 -0.09
C PRO A 3 7.49 -16.98 -1.37
N ILE A 4 8.38 -16.08 -1.76
CA ILE A 4 9.37 -16.30 -2.83
C ILE A 4 10.71 -16.65 -2.18
N ASP A 5 11.09 -15.90 -1.14
CA ASP A 5 12.27 -16.11 -0.32
C ASP A 5 12.04 -15.56 1.10
N ALA A 6 13.11 -15.39 1.88
CA ALA A 6 13.04 -14.92 3.27
C ALA A 6 12.49 -13.48 3.43
N GLN A 7 12.65 -12.63 2.43
CA GLN A 7 12.28 -11.21 2.48
C GLN A 7 11.25 -10.82 1.42
N HIS A 8 10.87 -11.74 0.53
CA HIS A 8 9.93 -11.46 -0.54
C HIS A 8 8.76 -12.43 -0.53
N ALA A 9 7.57 -11.90 -0.80
CA ALA A 9 6.37 -12.68 -1.02
C ALA A 9 5.58 -12.15 -2.21
N LYS A 10 4.83 -13.04 -2.81
CA LYS A 10 3.95 -12.79 -3.94
C LYS A 10 2.51 -12.75 -3.46
N ALA A 11 1.77 -11.70 -3.77
CA ALA A 11 0.34 -11.63 -3.50
C ALA A 11 -0.43 -11.51 -4.82
N HIS A 12 -1.64 -12.08 -4.82
CA HIS A 12 -2.60 -11.93 -5.91
C HIS A 12 -3.85 -11.30 -5.34
N TYR A 13 -4.35 -10.25 -6.01
CA TYR A 13 -5.64 -9.66 -5.72
C TYR A 13 -6.32 -9.34 -7.04
N ARG A 14 -7.48 -9.97 -7.28
CA ARG A 14 -8.13 -9.99 -8.61
C ARG A 14 -7.13 -10.48 -9.67
N ASP A 15 -7.03 -9.78 -10.79
CA ASP A 15 -6.12 -10.11 -11.90
C ASP A 15 -4.73 -9.46 -11.75
N GLN A 16 -4.46 -8.84 -10.59
CA GLN A 16 -3.21 -8.12 -10.33
C GLN A 16 -2.29 -8.92 -9.41
N GLU A 17 -1.04 -9.02 -9.84
CA GLU A 17 0.07 -9.58 -9.07
C GLU A 17 0.86 -8.46 -8.38
N PHE A 18 1.22 -8.71 -7.12
CA PHE A 18 2.00 -7.81 -6.29
C PHE A 18 3.23 -8.53 -5.74
N LEU A 19 4.37 -7.85 -5.75
CA LEU A 19 5.58 -8.22 -5.04
C LEU A 19 5.65 -7.45 -3.73
N LEU A 20 5.66 -8.17 -2.62
CA LEU A 20 5.84 -7.64 -1.27
C LEU A 20 7.29 -7.85 -0.86
N ALA A 21 7.95 -6.80 -0.36
CA ALA A 21 9.26 -6.91 0.26
C ALA A 21 9.17 -6.57 1.74
N PHE A 22 9.90 -7.30 2.57
CA PHE A 22 9.95 -7.15 4.02
C PHE A 22 11.38 -6.77 4.46
N ASN A 23 11.48 -5.93 5.49
CA ASN A 23 12.77 -5.58 6.10
C ASN A 23 13.26 -6.70 7.04
N HIS A 24 14.46 -6.52 7.61
CA HIS A 24 15.04 -7.47 8.57
C HIS A 24 14.18 -7.71 9.82
N ASP A 25 13.35 -6.75 10.19
CA ASP A 25 12.41 -6.83 11.32
C ASP A 25 11.06 -7.46 10.91
N HIS A 26 10.98 -8.06 9.71
CA HIS A 26 9.79 -8.68 9.13
C HIS A 26 8.61 -7.70 8.93
N GLN A 27 8.87 -6.41 8.88
CA GLN A 27 7.88 -5.38 8.56
C GLN A 27 7.84 -5.15 7.05
N LEU A 28 6.65 -4.83 6.53
CA LEU A 28 6.47 -4.56 5.11
C LEU A 28 7.29 -3.32 4.71
N ALA A 29 8.25 -3.47 3.80
CA ALA A 29 9.11 -2.39 3.33
C ALA A 29 8.59 -1.77 2.03
N SER A 30 8.07 -2.60 1.11
CA SER A 30 7.49 -2.11 -0.14
C SER A 30 6.45 -3.05 -0.76
N ILE A 31 5.63 -2.48 -1.63
CA ILE A 31 4.76 -3.18 -2.57
C ILE A 31 5.10 -2.70 -3.97
N SER A 32 5.37 -3.63 -4.88
CA SER A 32 5.62 -3.34 -6.30
C SER A 32 4.65 -4.10 -7.19
N TYR A 33 4.12 -3.44 -8.21
CA TYR A 33 3.23 -4.04 -9.20
C TYR A 33 3.28 -3.28 -10.53
N ARG A 34 2.65 -3.87 -11.56
CA ARG A 34 2.46 -3.23 -12.85
C ARG A 34 0.98 -3.01 -13.07
N ASP A 35 0.53 -1.78 -13.29
CA ASP A 35 -0.90 -1.51 -13.48
C ASP A 35 -1.40 -1.93 -14.87
N GLU A 36 -2.70 -1.74 -15.14
CA GLU A 36 -3.36 -2.10 -16.40
C GLU A 36 -2.83 -1.33 -17.62
N LEU A 37 -2.19 -0.18 -17.38
CA LEU A 37 -1.56 0.65 -18.40
C LEU A 37 -0.06 0.42 -18.49
N ASP A 38 0.42 -0.70 -17.94
CA ASP A 38 1.80 -1.16 -18.02
C ASP A 38 2.80 -0.33 -17.18
N ASN A 39 2.31 0.60 -16.35
CA ASN A 39 3.14 1.44 -15.49
C ASN A 39 3.71 0.62 -14.34
N ARG A 40 4.98 0.88 -14.00
CA ARG A 40 5.62 0.27 -12.83
C ARG A 40 5.36 1.13 -11.60
N VAL A 41 4.60 0.60 -10.65
CA VAL A 41 4.29 1.27 -9.39
C VAL A 41 5.11 0.63 -8.27
N ASN A 42 5.76 1.47 -7.45
CA ASN A 42 6.47 1.05 -6.25
C ASN A 42 6.05 1.92 -5.07
N ILE A 43 5.51 1.29 -4.04
CA ILE A 43 5.05 1.94 -2.80
C ILE A 43 6.06 1.58 -1.72
N HIS A 44 6.74 2.59 -1.18
CA HIS A 44 7.70 2.42 -0.07
C HIS A 44 7.07 2.83 1.26
N PHE A 45 7.20 1.98 2.27
CA PHE A 45 6.70 2.26 3.61
C PHE A 45 7.84 2.76 4.49
N SER A 46 7.60 3.87 5.20
CA SER A 46 8.52 4.44 6.17
C SER A 46 7.78 4.91 7.41
N ASN A 47 8.47 4.97 8.56
CA ASN A 47 7.90 5.44 9.84
C ASN A 47 6.59 4.75 10.25
N GLN A 48 6.48 3.45 9.94
CA GLN A 48 5.29 2.67 10.25
C GLN A 48 5.08 2.58 11.77
N LYS A 49 3.82 2.74 12.18
CA LYS A 49 3.39 2.54 13.56
C LYS A 49 2.35 1.43 13.59
N ASN A 50 2.58 0.42 14.41
CA ASN A 50 1.68 -0.71 14.56
C ASN A 50 0.74 -0.48 15.74
N ASN A 51 -0.55 -0.71 15.53
CA ASN A 51 -1.62 -0.55 16.53
C ASN A 51 -1.63 0.81 17.26
N PRO A 52 -1.50 1.96 16.57
CA PRO A 52 -1.71 3.24 17.21
C PRO A 52 -3.20 3.43 17.54
N ASP A 53 -3.50 4.20 18.59
CA ASP A 53 -4.86 4.72 18.79
C ASP A 53 -5.16 5.72 17.66
N LEU A 54 -6.17 5.41 16.85
CA LEU A 54 -6.55 6.20 15.67
C LEU A 54 -7.77 7.08 15.98
N ASN A 55 -7.63 8.38 15.76
CA ASN A 55 -8.76 9.30 15.81
C ASN A 55 -9.62 9.13 14.55
N THR A 56 -10.94 8.91 14.71
CA THR A 56 -11.87 8.72 13.60
C THR A 56 -11.96 9.93 12.67
N SER A 57 -11.61 11.13 13.14
CA SER A 57 -11.55 12.34 12.31
C SER A 57 -10.50 12.27 11.20
N LEU A 58 -9.47 11.42 11.32
CA LEU A 58 -8.45 11.23 10.28
C LEU A 58 -9.00 10.59 9.01
N PHE A 59 -10.17 9.95 9.10
CA PHE A 59 -10.83 9.28 7.97
C PHE A 59 -11.95 10.13 7.36
N GLN A 60 -12.08 11.39 7.78
CA GLN A 60 -13.05 12.32 7.21
C GLN A 60 -12.37 13.21 6.16
N ALA A 61 -12.89 13.18 4.93
CA ALA A 61 -12.43 14.08 3.88
C ALA A 61 -12.98 15.49 4.15
N VAL A 62 -12.08 16.47 4.30
CA VAL A 62 -12.43 17.90 4.36
C VAL A 62 -12.20 18.48 2.97
N ILE A 63 -13.30 18.64 2.22
CA ILE A 63 -13.25 19.16 0.84
C ILE A 63 -13.51 20.68 0.92
N PRO A 64 -12.59 21.53 0.46
CA PRO A 64 -12.81 22.98 0.47
C PRO A 64 -13.91 23.40 -0.51
N GLU A 65 -14.63 24.48 -0.20
CA GLU A 65 -15.80 24.94 -0.98
C GLU A 65 -15.51 25.24 -2.46
N ALA A 66 -14.27 25.59 -2.79
CA ALA A 66 -13.85 25.93 -4.16
C ALA A 66 -13.60 24.69 -5.05
N PHE A 67 -13.75 23.48 -4.53
CA PHE A 67 -13.55 22.25 -5.29
C PHE A 67 -14.88 21.72 -5.81
N ASP A 68 -14.88 21.33 -7.07
CA ASP A 68 -15.98 20.57 -7.65
C ASP A 68 -15.89 19.11 -7.21
N ILE A 69 -17.04 18.50 -6.90
CA ILE A 69 -17.15 17.09 -6.51
C ILE A 69 -17.82 16.36 -7.67
N ILE A 70 -17.03 15.58 -8.39
CA ILE A 70 -17.51 14.75 -9.50
C ILE A 70 -17.96 13.40 -8.94
N GLN A 71 -19.16 12.94 -9.33
CA GLN A 71 -19.73 11.63 -8.97
C GLN A 71 -19.69 10.65 -10.13
#